data_AF-A0A9J6FE59-F1
#
_entry.id   AF-A0A9J6FE59-F1
#
_cell.length_a   1.000
_cell.length_b   1.000
_cell.length_c   1.000
_cell.angle_alpha   90.00
_cell.angle_beta   90.00
_cell.angle_gamma   90.00
#
_symmetry.space_group_name_H-M   'P 1'
#
loop_
_entity.id
_entity.type
_entity.pdbx_description
1 polymer ?
#
loop_
_entity_poly.entity_id
_entity_poly.type
_entity_poly.pdbx_seq_one_letter_code
_entity_poly.pdbx_strand_id
1 'polypeptide(L)'
;MKKRAVALLKYRGLESLSKGVKNAKGQVLELVFSAKIYKPESPIRASDSERCTWKLVVSRFIQDQLAKLRFVDLFLVRNSEGVVYYLMKDNPGPCSAVSIDVEDLFYSIPLDHLMPCIKQCITDENDEFAVTTTSGTSVETVLSFYLNSTVVAWEGVHFQAKIGHMHRFKS
;
A
#
# COMPACT_ATOMS: atom_id res chain seq x y z
N MET A 1 -18.32 0.65 -3.54
CA MET A 1 -17.04 1.39 -3.58
C MET A 1 -16.61 1.78 -4.99
N LYS A 2 -16.52 0.85 -5.95
CA LYS A 2 -16.08 1.13 -7.34
C LYS A 2 -16.78 2.31 -8.03
N LYS A 3 -18.10 2.46 -7.90
CA LYS A 3 -18.84 3.63 -8.45
C LYS A 3 -18.34 4.97 -7.88
N ARG A 4 -18.06 5.01 -6.56
CA ARG A 4 -17.50 6.19 -5.89
C ARG A 4 -16.07 6.48 -6.37
N ALA A 5 -15.28 5.43 -6.61
CA ALA A 5 -13.94 5.55 -7.20
C ALA A 5 -14.01 6.20 -8.59
N VAL A 6 -14.89 5.71 -9.47
CA VAL A 6 -15.11 6.30 -10.80
C VAL A 6 -15.53 7.76 -10.70
N ALA A 7 -16.48 8.09 -9.83
CA ALA A 7 -16.94 9.46 -9.65
C ALA A 7 -15.81 10.40 -9.16
N LEU A 8 -15.03 9.97 -8.17
CA LEU A 8 -13.88 10.72 -7.66
C LEU A 8 -12.86 10.98 -8.77
N LEU A 9 -12.48 9.95 -9.52
CA LEU A 9 -11.47 10.06 -10.56
C LEU A 9 -11.90 10.97 -11.71
N LYS A 10 -13.17 10.90 -12.12
CA LYS A 10 -13.75 11.82 -13.11
C LYS A 10 -13.76 13.26 -12.62
N TYR A 11 -14.21 13.48 -11.39
CA TYR A 11 -14.20 14.81 -10.77
C TYR A 11 -12.80 15.42 -10.73
N ARG A 12 -11.76 14.59 -10.64
CA ARG A 12 -10.35 14.99 -10.67
C ARG A 12 -9.73 15.00 -12.07
N GLY A 13 -10.50 14.81 -13.15
CA GLY A 13 -9.99 14.83 -14.52
C GLY A 13 -9.19 13.60 -14.95
N LEU A 14 -9.16 12.53 -14.14
CA LEU A 14 -8.41 11.29 -14.41
C LEU A 14 -9.23 10.29 -15.25
N GLU A 15 -9.63 10.69 -16.46
CA GLU A 15 -10.56 9.91 -17.30
C GLU A 15 -10.01 8.53 -17.72
N SER A 16 -8.73 8.43 -18.06
CA SER A 16 -8.09 7.15 -18.40
C SER A 16 -8.13 6.18 -17.22
N LEU A 17 -7.78 6.67 -16.02
CA LEU A 17 -7.80 5.86 -14.80
C LEU A 17 -9.23 5.45 -14.42
N SER A 18 -10.18 6.38 -14.52
CA SER A 18 -11.62 6.12 -14.34
C SER A 18 -12.13 5.02 -15.27
N LYS A 19 -11.74 5.04 -16.54
CA LYS A 19 -12.08 4.00 -17.52
C LYS A 19 -11.48 2.64 -17.13
N GLY A 20 -10.20 2.63 -16.71
CA GLY A 20 -9.54 1.43 -16.19
C GLY A 20 -10.26 0.84 -14.97
N VAL A 21 -10.61 1.68 -14.00
CA VAL A 21 -11.41 1.32 -12.82
C VAL A 21 -12.75 0.75 -13.26
N LYS A 22 -13.48 1.41 -14.16
CA LYS A 22 -14.80 0.94 -14.65
C LYS A 22 -14.70 -0.45 -15.28
N ASN A 23 -13.64 -0.73 -16.02
CA ASN A 23 -13.43 -2.00 -16.73
C ASN A 23 -12.90 -3.14 -15.84
N ALA A 24 -12.41 -2.85 -14.64
CA ALA A 24 -11.92 -3.89 -13.73
C ALA A 24 -13.05 -4.87 -13.34
N LYS A 25 -12.79 -6.18 -13.32
CA LYS A 25 -13.85 -7.17 -13.06
C LYS A 25 -14.16 -7.28 -11.55
N GLY A 26 -13.12 -7.30 -10.72
CA GLY A 26 -13.22 -7.46 -9.28
C GLY A 26 -13.65 -6.18 -8.56
N GLN A 27 -14.53 -6.33 -7.56
CA GLN A 27 -15.03 -5.23 -6.72
C GLN A 27 -14.30 -5.15 -5.37
N VAL A 28 -13.82 -6.28 -4.88
CA VAL A 28 -13.33 -6.53 -3.52
C VAL A 28 -12.08 -7.38 -3.61
N LEU A 29 -11.27 -7.36 -2.56
CA LEU A 29 -10.09 -8.22 -2.44
C LEU A 29 -10.55 -9.64 -2.08
N GLU A 30 -9.93 -10.65 -2.69
CA GLU A 30 -10.22 -12.06 -2.38
C GLU A 30 -9.11 -12.64 -1.52
N LEU A 31 -9.49 -13.47 -0.54
CA LEU A 31 -8.53 -14.16 0.31
C LEU A 31 -7.98 -15.40 -0.41
N VAL A 32 -6.66 -15.48 -0.53
CA VAL A 32 -5.92 -16.58 -1.14
C VAL A 32 -5.09 -17.26 -0.07
N PHE A 33 -5.22 -18.57 0.04
CA PHE A 33 -4.44 -19.38 0.97
C PHE A 33 -3.28 -20.06 0.25
N SER A 34 -2.10 -20.03 0.86
CA SER A 34 -0.89 -20.66 0.35
C SER A 34 -0.22 -21.50 1.43
N ALA A 35 0.32 -22.66 1.04
CA ALA A 35 1.06 -23.54 1.92
C ALA A 35 2.40 -23.91 1.27
N LYS A 36 3.45 -23.99 2.08
CA LYS A 36 4.77 -24.43 1.60
C LYS A 36 4.81 -25.96 1.58
N ILE A 37 4.63 -26.55 0.41
CA ILE A 37 4.60 -28.01 0.21
C ILE A 37 5.89 -28.74 0.65
N TYR A 38 7.02 -28.03 0.76
CA TYR A 38 8.32 -28.59 1.15
C TYR A 38 8.66 -28.42 2.65
N LYS A 39 7.75 -27.83 3.44
CA LYS A 39 7.88 -27.71 4.91
C LYS A 39 6.54 -28.10 5.52
N PRO A 40 6.33 -29.40 5.84
CA PRO A 40 5.06 -29.93 6.35
C PRO A 40 4.54 -29.18 7.59
N GLU A 41 5.47 -28.70 8.44
CA GLU A 41 5.17 -27.95 9.66
C GLU A 41 4.82 -26.47 9.41
N SER A 42 4.90 -25.99 8.16
CA SER A 42 4.69 -24.58 7.86
C SER A 42 3.20 -24.23 7.91
N PRO A 43 2.80 -23.19 8.65
CA PRO A 43 1.41 -22.76 8.69
C PRO A 43 0.92 -22.32 7.31
N ILE A 44 -0.38 -22.53 7.06
CA ILE A 44 -1.08 -21.96 5.92
C ILE A 44 -1.05 -20.45 6.06
N ARG A 45 -0.64 -19.75 5.00
CA ARG A 45 -0.64 -18.29 4.93
C ARG A 45 -1.85 -17.82 4.16
N ALA A 46 -2.64 -16.93 4.78
CA ALA A 46 -3.65 -16.17 4.09
C ALA A 46 -3.04 -14.87 3.54
N SER A 47 -3.37 -14.54 2.30
CA SER A 47 -2.96 -13.30 1.64
C SER A 47 -4.14 -12.75 0.86
N ASP A 48 -4.33 -11.45 0.85
CA ASP A 48 -5.32 -10.77 0.02
C ASP A 48 -4.80 -10.56 -1.40
N SER A 49 -5.69 -10.75 -2.39
CA SER A 49 -5.36 -10.53 -3.79
C SER A 49 -6.11 -9.34 -4.35
N GLU A 50 -5.36 -8.36 -4.87
CA GLU A 50 -5.93 -7.27 -5.68
C GLU A 50 -6.17 -7.66 -7.14
N ARG A 51 -5.84 -8.90 -7.54
CA ARG A 51 -5.85 -9.32 -8.94
C ARG A 51 -7.21 -9.07 -9.59
N CYS A 52 -7.20 -8.46 -10.77
CA CYS A 52 -8.40 -8.09 -11.54
C CYS A 52 -9.35 -7.09 -10.85
N THR A 53 -9.00 -6.54 -9.68
CA THR A 53 -9.84 -5.56 -8.97
C THR A 53 -9.58 -4.13 -9.44
N TRP A 54 -10.54 -3.25 -9.18
CA TRP A 54 -10.33 -1.81 -9.40
C TRP A 54 -9.23 -1.23 -8.50
N LYS A 55 -8.98 -1.86 -7.35
CA LYS A 55 -7.93 -1.45 -6.42
C LYS A 55 -6.55 -1.58 -7.04
N LEU A 56 -6.27 -2.68 -7.77
CA LEU A 56 -5.01 -2.84 -8.50
C LEU A 56 -4.75 -1.71 -9.52
N VAL A 57 -5.80 -1.23 -10.17
CA VAL A 57 -5.69 -0.13 -11.14
C VAL A 57 -5.30 1.17 -10.44
N VAL A 58 -5.93 1.45 -9.29
CA VAL A 58 -5.66 2.66 -8.50
C VAL A 58 -4.32 2.57 -7.76
N SER A 59 -3.96 1.41 -7.20
CA SER A 59 -2.70 1.20 -6.48
C SER A 59 -1.49 1.38 -7.39
N ARG A 60 -1.56 0.89 -8.64
CA ARG A 60 -0.51 1.16 -9.65
C ARG A 60 -0.35 2.64 -9.94
N PHE A 61 -1.45 3.36 -10.15
CA PHE A 61 -1.39 4.81 -10.36
C PHE A 61 -0.73 5.52 -9.16
N ILE A 62 -1.15 5.19 -7.94
CA ILE A 62 -0.57 5.76 -6.71
C ILE A 62 0.92 5.44 -6.64
N GLN A 63 1.31 4.18 -6.85
CA GLN A 63 2.69 3.73 -6.82
C GLN A 63 3.54 4.47 -7.84
N ASP A 64 3.04 4.65 -9.06
CA ASP A 64 3.72 5.40 -10.12
C ASP A 64 3.89 6.88 -9.75
N GLN A 65 2.95 7.49 -9.02
CA GLN A 65 3.10 8.87 -8.56
C GLN A 65 4.07 8.96 -7.37
N LEU A 66 3.96 8.07 -6.38
CA LEU A 66 4.84 8.06 -5.21
C LEU A 66 6.29 7.74 -5.58
N ALA A 67 6.51 6.88 -6.59
CA ALA A 67 7.85 6.56 -7.09
C ALA A 67 8.58 7.75 -7.74
N LYS A 68 7.87 8.83 -8.07
CA LYS A 68 8.47 10.07 -8.60
C LYS A 68 8.92 11.02 -7.49
N LEU A 69 8.47 10.79 -6.25
CA LEU A 69 8.89 11.60 -5.11
C LEU A 69 10.36 11.32 -4.81
N ARG A 70 11.09 12.38 -4.56
CA ARG A 70 12.44 12.31 -4.02
C ARG A 70 12.30 12.04 -2.53
N PHE A 71 12.81 10.90 -2.11
CA PHE A 71 12.91 10.52 -0.71
C PHE A 71 14.29 9.88 -0.49
N VAL A 72 14.95 10.28 0.61
CA VAL A 72 16.22 9.70 1.01
C VAL A 72 15.97 8.83 2.24
N ASP A 73 16.07 7.52 2.05
CA ASP A 73 16.04 6.58 3.15
C ASP A 73 17.47 6.23 3.57
N LEU A 74 17.93 6.86 4.66
CA LEU A 74 19.26 6.62 5.22
C LEU A 74 19.41 5.21 5.80
N PHE A 75 18.31 4.48 6.00
CA PHE A 75 18.27 3.15 6.58
C PHE A 75 17.86 2.07 5.55
N LEU A 76 17.71 2.43 4.27
CA LEU A 76 17.31 1.48 3.24
C LEU A 76 18.38 0.42 3.02
N VAL A 77 18.11 -0.76 3.55
CA VAL A 77 18.86 -1.98 3.28
C VAL A 77 18.18 -2.72 2.12
N ARG A 78 18.79 -2.72 0.94
CA ARG A 78 18.23 -3.38 -0.25
C ARG A 78 18.20 -4.90 -0.15
N ASN A 79 19.19 -5.47 0.51
CA ASN A 79 19.29 -6.91 0.77
C ASN A 79 20.16 -7.18 1.99
N SER A 80 20.10 -8.41 2.50
CA SER A 80 20.88 -8.84 3.66
C SER A 80 22.39 -8.85 3.38
N GLU A 81 22.83 -9.04 2.13
CA GLU A 81 24.25 -9.04 1.77
C GLU A 81 24.91 -7.70 2.07
N GLY A 82 24.21 -6.58 1.90
CA GLY A 82 24.74 -5.25 2.24
C GLY A 82 25.08 -5.12 3.73
N VAL A 83 24.23 -5.68 4.60
CA VAL A 83 24.47 -5.70 6.06
C VAL A 83 25.63 -6.64 6.39
N VAL A 84 25.65 -7.84 5.79
CA VAL A 84 26.75 -8.79 5.98
C VAL A 84 28.08 -8.17 5.58
N TYR A 85 28.12 -7.49 4.42
CA TYR A 85 29.31 -6.80 3.94
C TYR A 85 29.76 -5.70 4.90
N TYR A 86 28.85 -4.84 5.36
CA TYR A 86 29.13 -3.80 6.34
C TYR A 86 29.74 -4.37 7.63
N LEU A 87 29.11 -5.42 8.19
CA LEU A 87 29.59 -6.06 9.41
C LEU A 87 30.95 -6.73 9.23
N MET A 88 31.21 -7.34 8.07
CA MET A 88 32.48 -8.03 7.79
C MET A 88 33.63 -7.07 7.47
N LYS A 89 33.37 -6.02 6.68
CA LYS A 89 34.42 -5.14 6.15
C LYS A 89 34.72 -3.97 7.06
N ASP A 90 33.68 -3.26 7.50
CA ASP A 90 33.85 -2.07 8.34
C ASP A 90 34.03 -2.45 9.81
N ASN A 91 33.69 -3.70 10.17
CA ASN A 91 33.91 -4.36 11.46
C ASN A 91 33.87 -3.38 12.63
N PRO A 92 32.66 -2.92 13.05
CA PRO A 92 32.50 -1.84 14.03
C PRO A 92 33.00 -2.21 15.44
N GLY A 93 33.62 -3.37 15.63
CA GLY A 93 34.04 -3.91 16.91
C GLY A 93 32.88 -4.55 17.67
N PRO A 94 33.00 -4.70 19.00
CA PRO A 94 31.93 -5.23 19.82
C PRO A 94 30.69 -4.34 19.74
N CYS A 95 29.58 -4.88 19.22
CA CYS A 95 28.32 -4.17 19.10
C CYS A 95 27.19 -4.94 19.80
N SER A 96 26.27 -4.19 20.41
CA SER A 96 24.96 -4.71 20.82
C SER A 96 23.98 -4.57 19.67
N ALA A 97 23.14 -5.58 19.45
CA ALA A 97 22.11 -5.56 18.42
C ALA A 97 20.72 -5.71 19.04
N VAL A 98 19.73 -5.07 18.44
CA VAL A 98 18.31 -5.26 18.73
C VAL A 98 17.62 -5.69 17.43
N SER A 99 16.72 -6.65 17.55
CA SER A 99 15.83 -7.06 16.46
C SER A 99 14.43 -6.55 16.79
N ILE A 100 13.84 -5.85 15.84
CA ILE A 100 12.48 -5.31 15.93
C ILE A 100 11.69 -5.96 14.81
N ASP A 101 10.74 -6.82 15.18
CA ASP A 101 9.82 -7.44 14.24
C ASP A 101 8.56 -6.58 14.13
N VAL A 102 8.22 -6.17 12.89
CA VAL A 102 7.00 -5.43 12.61
C VAL A 102 5.94 -6.41 12.13
N GLU A 103 4.91 -6.60 12.94
CA GLU A 103 3.76 -7.45 12.63
C GLU A 103 2.62 -6.62 12.02
N ASP A 104 1.84 -7.24 11.11
CA ASP A 104 0.60 -6.69 10.55
C ASP A 104 0.68 -5.27 9.98
N LEU A 105 1.82 -4.90 9.36
CA LEU A 105 2.05 -3.55 8.84
C LEU A 105 0.88 -3.03 8.00
N PHE A 106 0.35 -3.82 7.06
CA PHE A 106 -0.73 -3.39 6.18
C PHE A 106 -2.07 -3.12 6.89
N TYR A 107 -2.32 -3.73 8.05
CA TYR A 107 -3.58 -3.60 8.79
C TYR A 107 -3.49 -2.65 9.99
N SER A 108 -2.26 -2.33 10.42
CA SER A 108 -1.97 -1.54 11.62
C SER A 108 -1.41 -0.15 11.32
N ILE A 109 -1.31 0.26 10.06
CA ILE A 109 -0.85 1.61 9.69
C ILE A 109 -1.82 2.67 10.25
N PRO A 110 -1.35 3.60 11.09
CA PRO A 110 -2.17 4.71 11.57
C PRO A 110 -2.33 5.75 10.46
N LEU A 111 -3.46 5.69 9.74
CA LEU A 111 -3.75 6.59 8.62
C LEU A 111 -3.66 8.07 9.02
N ASP A 112 -4.06 8.40 10.25
CA ASP A 112 -4.03 9.77 10.79
C ASP A 112 -2.60 10.31 10.96
N HIS A 113 -1.60 9.44 11.06
CA HIS A 113 -0.18 9.82 11.08
C HIS A 113 0.48 9.66 9.71
N LEU A 114 0.12 8.63 8.95
CA LEU A 114 0.66 8.39 7.61
C LEU A 114 0.33 9.54 6.65
N MET A 115 -0.93 9.98 6.60
CA MET A 115 -1.36 10.99 5.63
C MET A 115 -0.64 12.34 5.82
N PRO A 116 -0.47 12.87 7.06
CA PRO A 116 0.38 14.04 7.29
C PRO A 116 1.84 13.86 6.84
N CYS A 117 2.47 12.71 7.10
CA CYS A 117 3.84 12.46 6.67
C CYS A 117 3.98 12.47 5.13
N ILE A 118 3.04 11.86 4.41
CA ILE A 118 3.03 11.89 2.94
C ILE A 118 2.85 13.31 2.43
N LYS A 119 1.94 14.07 3.05
CA LYS A 119 1.74 15.47 2.71
C LYS A 119 3.02 16.29 2.90
N GLN A 120 3.66 16.12 4.05
CA GLN A 120 4.93 16.78 4.35
C GLN A 120 6.01 16.41 3.32
N CYS A 121 6.13 15.15 2.93
CA CYS A 121 7.07 14.74 1.90
C CYS A 121 6.77 15.39 0.54
N ILE A 122 5.49 15.55 0.19
CA ILE A 122 5.08 16.22 -1.06
C ILE A 122 5.33 17.74 -1.01
N THR A 123 5.08 18.40 0.13
CA THR A 123 5.16 19.86 0.26
C THR A 123 6.55 20.38 0.60
N ASP A 124 7.27 19.68 1.47
CA ASP A 124 8.49 20.19 2.09
C ASP A 124 9.75 19.63 1.41
N GLU A 125 9.69 18.38 0.95
CA GLU A 125 10.83 17.67 0.33
C GLU A 125 10.74 17.61 -1.20
N ASN A 126 9.55 17.92 -1.74
CA ASN A 126 9.25 17.88 -3.16
C ASN A 126 8.53 19.16 -3.60
N ASP A 127 8.36 19.32 -4.92
CA ASP A 127 7.60 20.43 -5.49
C ASP A 127 6.14 20.00 -5.66
N GLU A 128 5.27 20.41 -4.74
CA GLU A 128 3.82 20.11 -4.75
C GLU A 128 3.17 20.49 -6.09
N PHE A 129 3.55 21.63 -6.67
CA PHE A 129 2.98 22.09 -7.94
C PHE A 129 3.40 21.19 -9.09
N ALA A 130 4.68 20.79 -9.14
CA ALA A 130 5.16 19.84 -10.15
C ALA A 130 4.54 18.45 -9.97
N VAL A 131 4.39 17.96 -8.74
CA VAL A 131 3.78 16.66 -8.41
C VAL A 131 2.30 16.65 -8.81
N THR A 132 1.53 17.68 -8.45
CA THR A 132 0.10 17.78 -8.78
C THR A 132 -0.12 17.97 -10.28
N THR A 133 0.71 18.77 -10.95
CA THR A 133 0.65 18.95 -12.41
C THR A 133 0.94 17.65 -13.13
N THR A 134 1.97 16.91 -12.71
CA THR A 134 2.39 15.64 -13.34
C THR A 134 1.37 14.52 -13.11
N SER A 135 0.77 14.48 -11.92
CA SER A 135 -0.22 13.46 -11.56
C SER A 135 -1.64 13.81 -12.01
N GLY A 136 -1.89 15.06 -12.39
CA GLY A 136 -3.21 15.59 -12.73
C GLY A 136 -4.16 15.73 -11.55
N THR A 137 -3.70 15.46 -10.31
CA THR A 137 -4.54 15.53 -9.10
C THR A 137 -3.71 15.60 -7.82
N SER A 138 -4.36 15.75 -6.67
CA SER A 138 -3.73 15.48 -5.38
C SER A 138 -3.61 13.96 -5.16
N VAL A 139 -2.38 13.44 -5.20
CA VAL A 139 -2.08 12.02 -4.97
C VAL A 139 -2.60 11.56 -3.61
N GLU A 140 -2.48 12.40 -2.59
CA GLU A 140 -3.00 12.17 -1.23
C GLU A 140 -4.51 11.91 -1.21
N THR A 141 -5.29 12.65 -2.01
CA THR A 141 -6.74 12.47 -2.07
C THR A 141 -7.08 11.06 -2.59
N VAL A 142 -6.40 10.63 -3.66
CA VAL A 142 -6.63 9.32 -4.27
C VAL A 142 -6.16 8.21 -3.32
N LEU A 143 -5.01 8.39 -2.67
CA LEU A 143 -4.47 7.47 -1.68
C LEU A 143 -5.39 7.32 -0.47
N SER A 144 -5.85 8.42 0.12
CA SER A 144 -6.77 8.41 1.26
C SER A 144 -8.07 7.67 0.90
N PHE A 145 -8.62 7.93 -0.29
CA PHE A 145 -9.79 7.19 -0.76
C PHE A 145 -9.51 5.69 -0.93
N TYR A 146 -8.36 5.33 -1.50
CA TYR A 146 -7.95 3.94 -1.73
C TYR A 146 -7.81 3.16 -0.40
N LEU A 147 -7.13 3.75 0.60
CA LEU A 147 -6.91 3.14 1.92
C LEU A 147 -8.24 2.97 2.67
N ASN A 148 -9.12 3.97 2.65
CA ASN A 148 -10.44 3.93 3.30
C ASN A 148 -11.47 3.04 2.59
N SER A 149 -11.19 2.61 1.36
CA SER A 149 -12.11 1.80 0.53
C SER A 149 -11.71 0.33 0.45
N THR A 150 -10.87 -0.15 1.37
CA THR A 150 -10.43 -1.55 1.44
C THR A 150 -11.52 -2.47 1.96
N VAL A 151 -12.00 -3.36 1.09
CA VAL A 151 -12.98 -4.38 1.43
C VAL A 151 -12.44 -5.73 0.96
N VAL A 152 -12.38 -6.69 1.87
CA VAL A 152 -11.98 -8.08 1.64
C VAL A 152 -13.24 -8.94 1.67
N ALA A 153 -13.34 -9.92 0.76
CA ALA A 153 -14.41 -10.91 0.76
C ALA A 153 -13.84 -12.30 1.07
N TRP A 154 -14.53 -13.02 1.95
CA TRP A 154 -14.25 -14.41 2.29
C TRP A 154 -15.58 -15.15 2.49
N GLU A 155 -15.76 -16.27 1.78
CA GLU A 155 -16.99 -17.09 1.80
C GLU A 155 -18.29 -16.28 1.60
N GLY A 156 -18.26 -15.28 0.70
CA GLY A 156 -19.40 -14.40 0.43
C GLY A 156 -19.67 -13.34 1.51
N VAL A 157 -18.91 -13.37 2.62
CA VAL A 157 -18.94 -12.34 3.66
C VAL A 157 -17.94 -11.24 3.32
N HIS A 158 -18.39 -9.99 3.48
CA HIS A 158 -17.59 -8.81 3.20
C HIS A 158 -17.08 -8.20 4.51
N PHE A 159 -15.80 -7.88 4.54
CA PHE A 159 -15.10 -7.28 5.66
C PHE A 159 -14.46 -5.98 5.21
N GLN A 160 -14.72 -4.89 5.94
CA GLN A 160 -14.04 -3.63 5.68
C GLN A 160 -12.90 -3.47 6.68
N ALA A 161 -11.72 -3.14 6.17
CA ALA A 161 -10.60 -2.77 7.03
C ALA A 161 -10.93 -1.43 7.70
N LYS A 162 -10.97 -1.42 9.03
CA LYS A 162 -10.82 -0.21 9.85
C LYS A 162 -9.52 -0.35 10.64
N ILE A 163 -8.92 0.78 11.00
CA ILE A 163 -7.69 0.86 11.80
C ILE A 163 -7.76 -0.17 12.93
N GLY A 164 -6.84 -1.14 12.93
CA GLY A 164 -6.71 -2.17 13.96
C GLY A 164 -7.70 -3.35 13.92
N HIS A 165 -8.80 -3.31 13.15
CA HIS A 165 -9.81 -4.39 13.13
C HIS A 165 -10.59 -4.52 11.80
N MET A 166 -10.73 -5.75 11.30
CA MET A 166 -11.69 -6.09 10.23
C MET A 166 -13.10 -6.20 10.80
N HIS A 167 -14.01 -5.31 10.39
CA HIS A 167 -15.41 -5.40 10.78
C HIS A 167 -16.26 -5.97 9.65
N ARG A 168 -17.23 -6.82 10.02
CA ARG A 168 -18.24 -7.33 9.10
C ARG A 168 -19.04 -6.16 8.51
N PHE A 169 -19.00 -6.04 7.19
CA PHE A 169 -19.76 -5.05 6.46
C PHE A 169 -21.21 -5.54 6.33
N LYS A 170 -22.18 -4.77 6.83
CA LYS A 170 -23.60 -5.03 6.59
C LYS A 170 -24.00 -4.31 5.30
N SER A 171 -24.51 -5.09 4.34
CA SER A 171 -25.06 -4.61 3.06
C SER A 171 -26.32 -3.79 3.24
#